data_AF-A0A2V6PY64-F1
#
_entry.id   AF-A0A2V6PY64-F1
#
_cell.length_a   1.000
_cell.length_b   1.000
_cell.length_c   1.000
_cell.angle_alpha   90.00
_cell.angle_beta   90.00
_cell.angle_gamma   90.00
#
_symmetry.space_group_name_H-M   'P 1'
#
loop_
_entity.id
_entity.type
_entity.pdbx_description
1 polymer ?
#
loop_
_entity_poly.entity_id
_entity_poly.type
_entity_poly.pdbx_seq_one_letter_code
_entity_poly.pdbx_strand_id
1 'polypeptide(L)'
;MRGRRSGQRVGLQQPREPDGRPAQRDLQLRRRALRRPGHERRRAGSVRAGRARADQRRRLPRFHVRQCRALLGRGESRLLQGHRRREAGRGGAGAQRHVRGQVKLPLFGLNRFDARSVDAFAADVRRVEQFGWDAAWQPDSQLRRRDTYVLLAAAARATSRITLGTLLANPINRHPTVTASSIATIDELAPGRVILGWGAGDTAVRLAGLRPASIKELEAGTRLMRALLDGQKVEVGAAEPAWLPHHRPVPIWIAAGGPRTLRMAGGSADGVFIRVGTHEANITTSVDAIRAGALEAGRDPSSVRLGAIFHTVLVEDEERALTMARSMAAGYYEYSPALFGPPGLPWTGPDPEKLKKDRHVWPDFHHADDLEMSGRVVDFLPVAAADAFSLRGGSEHVAEQLVRVLRRAPCEFDHVVLHPIPNPRFPGDPEQDYTARVARDALPRVRRALA
;
A
#
# COMPACT_ATOMS: atom_id res chain seq x y z
N MET A 1 24.10 44.80 -67.10
CA MET A 1 25.26 45.72 -67.05
C MET A 1 25.12 46.61 -65.83
N ARG A 2 26.20 46.72 -65.02
CA ARG A 2 26.53 47.77 -64.02
C ARG A 2 25.51 47.98 -62.87
N GLY A 3 25.85 48.00 -61.58
CA GLY A 3 27.14 47.99 -60.90
C GLY A 3 27.01 48.70 -59.54
N ARG A 4 27.72 48.16 -58.55
CA ARG A 4 28.28 48.79 -57.32
C ARG A 4 27.37 49.17 -56.14
N ARG A 5 27.86 48.71 -54.97
CA ARG A 5 27.49 49.03 -53.58
C ARG A 5 28.20 50.30 -53.08
N SER A 6 27.54 50.99 -52.15
CA SER A 6 28.07 51.75 -51.00
C SER A 6 26.86 52.23 -50.19
N GLY A 7 26.78 52.30 -48.87
CA GLY A 7 27.62 51.99 -47.73
C GLY A 7 26.75 52.34 -46.52
N GLN A 8 26.55 51.39 -45.60
CA GLN A 8 25.71 51.52 -44.41
C GLN A 8 26.38 52.41 -43.36
N ARG A 9 25.60 53.29 -42.72
CA ARG A 9 25.87 53.79 -41.36
C ARG A 9 24.74 53.35 -40.43
N VAL A 10 25.17 53.08 -39.21
CA VAL A 10 24.60 52.25 -38.17
C VAL A 10 23.61 53.04 -37.29
N GLY A 11 22.50 52.40 -36.93
CA GLY A 11 21.61 52.80 -35.84
C GLY A 11 21.01 51.55 -35.22
N LEU A 12 21.44 51.24 -34.00
CA LEU A 12 21.23 50.01 -33.23
C LEU A 12 19.77 49.52 -33.20
N GLN A 13 19.54 48.28 -33.66
CA GLN A 13 18.33 47.51 -33.36
C GLN A 13 18.69 46.31 -32.49
N GLN A 14 18.18 46.30 -31.26
CA GLN A 14 18.18 45.13 -30.38
C GLN A 14 17.12 44.12 -30.85
N PRO A 15 17.43 42.80 -30.90
CA PRO A 15 16.46 41.79 -31.29
C PRO A 15 15.48 41.50 -30.14
N ARG A 16 14.18 41.46 -30.48
CA ARG A 16 13.13 40.92 -29.61
C ARG A 16 13.29 39.40 -29.48
N GLU A 17 13.11 38.92 -28.25
CA GLU A 17 13.25 37.53 -27.81
C GLU A 17 12.27 36.57 -28.50
N PRO A 18 12.68 35.32 -28.81
CA PRO A 18 11.78 34.25 -29.19
C PRO A 18 11.26 33.49 -27.96
N ASP A 19 9.92 33.34 -27.89
CA ASP A 19 9.17 32.55 -26.92
C ASP A 19 9.77 31.14 -26.69
N GLY A 20 10.36 30.95 -25.51
CA GLY A 20 10.94 29.68 -25.07
C GLY A 20 9.90 28.75 -24.45
N ARG A 21 9.28 27.89 -25.26
CA ARG A 21 8.69 26.63 -24.78
C ARG A 21 9.54 25.46 -25.30
N PRO A 22 10.11 24.60 -24.44
CA PRO A 22 10.87 23.46 -24.92
C PRO A 22 9.91 22.47 -25.61
N ALA A 23 10.23 22.13 -26.86
CA ALA A 23 9.53 21.12 -27.64
C ALA A 23 9.59 19.76 -26.91
N GLN A 24 8.47 19.36 -26.33
CA GLN A 24 8.27 18.04 -25.74
C GLN A 24 8.32 17.02 -26.89
N ARG A 25 9.47 16.36 -27.07
CA ARG A 25 9.61 15.27 -28.03
C ARG A 25 8.83 14.08 -27.50
N ASP A 26 7.57 13.96 -27.93
CA ASP A 26 6.79 12.75 -27.73
C ASP A 26 7.50 11.57 -28.40
N LEU A 27 8.14 10.74 -27.59
CA LEU A 27 8.76 9.50 -28.04
C LEU A 27 7.66 8.47 -28.31
N GLN A 28 6.96 8.60 -29.45
CA GLN A 28 6.08 7.54 -29.94
C GLN A 28 6.94 6.35 -30.37
N LEU A 29 7.09 5.38 -29.48
CA LEU A 29 7.69 4.07 -29.78
C LEU A 29 6.78 3.31 -30.77
N ARG A 30 6.92 3.60 -32.06
CA ARG A 30 6.36 2.76 -33.13
C ARG A 30 7.09 1.44 -33.12
N ARG A 31 6.40 0.35 -32.73
CA ARG A 31 6.91 -1.02 -32.85
C ARG A 31 7.18 -1.34 -34.31
N ARG A 32 8.42 -1.21 -34.76
CA ARG A 32 8.89 -1.81 -36.01
C ARG A 32 9.22 -3.27 -35.73
N ALA A 33 8.46 -4.19 -36.33
CA ALA A 33 8.82 -5.60 -36.30
C ALA A 33 10.14 -5.79 -37.05
N LEU A 34 11.17 -6.28 -36.36
CA LEU A 34 12.41 -6.74 -36.98
C LEU A 34 12.08 -7.95 -37.87
N ARG A 35 11.97 -7.73 -39.18
CA ARG A 35 11.97 -8.82 -40.18
C ARG A 35 13.40 -9.33 -40.30
N ARG A 36 13.62 -10.61 -40.02
CA ARG A 36 14.84 -11.34 -40.40
C ARG A 36 14.85 -11.55 -41.94
N PRO A 37 15.98 -11.40 -42.63
CA PRO A 37 16.12 -11.91 -44.00
C PRO A 37 16.19 -13.43 -43.96
N GLY A 38 15.45 -14.09 -44.86
CA GLY A 38 15.53 -15.54 -45.08
C GLY A 38 15.99 -15.86 -46.49
N HIS A 39 16.81 -16.90 -46.62
CA HIS A 39 17.06 -17.74 -47.81
C HIS A 39 17.10 -19.18 -47.26
N GLU A 40 16.55 -20.25 -47.85
CA GLU A 40 16.05 -20.50 -49.20
C GLU A 40 15.22 -21.81 -49.24
N ARG A 41 14.35 -21.96 -50.26
CA ARG A 41 13.72 -23.19 -50.84
C ARG A 41 12.59 -23.85 -50.01
N ARG A 42 11.43 -24.28 -50.54
CA ARG A 42 10.90 -24.58 -51.90
C ARG A 42 9.34 -24.58 -51.86
N ARG A 43 8.73 -24.35 -53.05
CA ARG A 43 7.34 -24.58 -53.57
C ARG A 43 6.43 -25.55 -52.78
N ALA A 44 5.09 -25.54 -52.83
CA ALA A 44 4.01 -24.73 -53.41
C ALA A 44 2.69 -25.27 -52.78
N GLY A 45 1.65 -24.45 -52.65
CA GLY A 45 0.33 -24.90 -52.18
C GLY A 45 -0.61 -23.76 -51.84
N SER A 46 -1.56 -23.51 -52.73
CA SER A 46 -2.63 -22.51 -52.67
C SER A 46 -3.62 -22.74 -51.52
N VAL A 47 -3.98 -21.71 -50.74
CA VAL A 47 -5.34 -21.53 -50.17
C VAL A 47 -5.63 -20.03 -49.92
N ARG A 48 -6.88 -19.66 -50.24
CA ARG A 48 -7.53 -18.34 -50.12
C ARG A 48 -7.52 -17.72 -48.73
N ALA A 49 -7.62 -16.38 -48.73
CA ALA A 49 -7.73 -15.50 -47.59
C ALA A 49 -8.97 -15.75 -46.71
N GLY A 50 -8.73 -15.95 -45.41
CA GLY A 50 -9.71 -15.84 -44.34
C GLY A 50 -9.20 -14.83 -43.30
N ARG A 51 -10.00 -13.80 -43.03
CA ARG A 51 -9.71 -12.72 -42.08
C ARG A 51 -9.46 -13.27 -40.67
N ALA A 52 -8.23 -13.17 -40.17
CA ALA A 52 -7.92 -13.43 -38.77
C ALA A 52 -8.21 -12.19 -37.92
N ARG A 53 -9.23 -12.27 -37.05
CA ARG A 53 -9.43 -11.36 -35.92
C ARG A 53 -8.27 -11.56 -34.93
N ALA A 54 -7.64 -10.46 -34.52
CA ALA A 54 -6.60 -10.48 -33.50
C ALA A 54 -7.23 -10.65 -32.10
N ASP A 55 -7.19 -11.86 -31.55
CA ASP A 55 -7.39 -12.11 -30.12
C ASP A 55 -6.01 -12.15 -29.43
N GLN A 56 -5.50 -10.98 -29.02
CA GLN A 56 -4.32 -10.90 -28.16
C GLN A 56 -4.74 -10.88 -26.69
N ARG A 57 -5.27 -11.99 -26.18
CA ARG A 57 -5.21 -12.29 -24.76
C ARG A 57 -3.83 -12.85 -24.43
N ARG A 58 -2.86 -11.98 -24.10
CA ARG A 58 -1.66 -12.42 -23.37
C ARG A 58 -2.09 -12.84 -21.97
N ARG A 59 -2.43 -14.12 -21.80
CA ARG A 59 -2.57 -14.74 -20.48
C ARG A 59 -1.17 -14.90 -19.89
N LEU A 60 -0.96 -14.38 -18.68
CA LEU A 60 0.16 -14.81 -17.84
C LEU A 60 0.11 -16.36 -17.72
N PRO A 61 1.25 -17.06 -17.68
CA PRO A 61 1.26 -18.50 -17.51
C PRO A 61 0.49 -18.87 -16.23
N ARG A 62 -0.41 -19.85 -16.35
CA ARG A 62 -1.12 -20.40 -15.20
C ARG A 62 -0.12 -21.16 -14.35
N PHE A 63 0.23 -20.63 -13.19
CA PHE A 63 1.05 -21.34 -12.21
C PHE A 63 0.26 -22.51 -11.63
N HIS A 64 0.80 -23.72 -11.76
CA HIS A 64 0.28 -24.92 -11.09
C HIS A 64 1.17 -25.21 -9.89
N VAL A 65 0.71 -24.84 -8.69
CA VAL A 65 1.33 -25.31 -7.44
C VAL A 65 0.84 -26.73 -7.20
N ARG A 66 1.65 -27.74 -7.56
CA ARG A 66 1.45 -29.09 -7.03
C ARG A 66 2.14 -29.16 -5.67
N GLN A 67 1.36 -29.27 -4.61
CA GLN A 67 1.86 -29.69 -3.30
C GLN A 67 2.32 -31.15 -3.44
N CYS A 68 3.63 -31.39 -3.49
CA CYS A 68 4.15 -32.73 -3.28
C CYS A 68 3.91 -33.09 -1.81
N ARG A 69 2.98 -34.01 -1.55
CA ARG A 69 2.70 -34.58 -0.23
C ARG A 69 3.98 -35.28 0.26
N ALA A 70 4.75 -34.62 1.10
CA ALA A 70 5.75 -35.30 1.93
C ALA A 70 5.00 -36.05 3.03
N LEU A 71 5.36 -37.32 3.23
CA LEU A 71 4.86 -38.16 4.32
C LEU A 71 5.09 -37.43 5.66
N LEU A 72 4.00 -37.27 6.41
CA LEU A 72 3.96 -36.63 7.72
C LEU A 72 4.84 -37.42 8.72
N GLY A 73 6.06 -36.94 8.94
CA GLY A 73 6.77 -37.14 10.19
C GLY A 73 6.42 -35.98 11.13
N ARG A 74 5.74 -36.26 12.24
CA ARG A 74 5.46 -35.27 13.30
C ARG A 74 6.78 -34.74 13.87
N GLY A 75 7.21 -33.56 13.44
CA GLY A 75 8.26 -32.78 14.08
C GLY A 75 7.63 -31.58 14.78
N GLU A 76 7.51 -31.66 16.10
CA GLU A 76 7.18 -30.49 16.93
C GLU A 76 8.23 -29.40 16.73
N SER A 77 7.76 -28.20 16.37
CA SER A 77 8.61 -27.02 16.25
C SER A 77 9.00 -26.52 17.65
N ARG A 78 10.12 -27.03 18.18
CA ARG A 78 10.78 -26.54 19.41
C ARG A 78 11.90 -25.57 19.06
N LEU A 79 11.57 -24.29 18.90
CA LEU A 79 12.54 -23.21 19.05
C LEU A 79 11.81 -21.97 19.54
N LEU A 80 11.72 -21.83 20.88
CA LEU A 80 11.60 -20.59 21.64
C LEU A 80 11.52 -20.96 23.14
N GLN A 81 12.64 -21.36 23.75
CA GLN A 81 12.78 -21.31 25.22
C GLN A 81 14.18 -20.80 25.56
N GLY A 82 14.22 -19.51 25.90
CA GLY A 82 15.38 -18.87 26.48
C GLY A 82 15.69 -19.44 27.87
N HIS A 83 16.98 -19.56 28.15
CA HIS A 83 17.55 -19.95 29.42
C HIS A 83 16.93 -19.18 30.61
N ARG A 84 16.36 -19.92 31.57
CA ARG A 84 16.31 -19.50 32.97
C ARG A 84 16.79 -20.64 33.86
N ARG A 85 17.84 -20.34 34.63
CA ARG A 85 18.41 -21.19 35.67
C ARG A 85 17.35 -21.52 36.72
N ARG A 86 17.34 -22.78 37.14
CA ARG A 86 16.56 -23.29 38.27
C ARG A 86 17.20 -22.84 39.58
N GLU A 87 16.43 -22.21 40.46
CA GLU A 87 16.59 -22.34 41.90
C GLU A 87 15.30 -22.90 42.47
N ALA A 88 15.44 -23.93 43.31
CA ALA A 88 14.36 -24.65 43.94
C ALA A 88 13.85 -23.87 45.16
N GLY A 89 12.53 -23.73 45.28
CA GLY A 89 11.87 -23.14 46.44
C GLY A 89 10.46 -23.71 46.59
N ARG A 90 10.17 -24.16 47.81
CA ARG A 90 9.04 -25.00 48.23
C ARG A 90 7.67 -24.34 48.06
N GLY A 91 6.66 -25.20 47.97
CA GLY A 91 5.26 -24.86 47.67
C GLY A 91 4.52 -24.04 48.72
N GLY A 92 3.48 -23.38 48.22
CA GLY A 92 2.43 -22.71 49.00
C GLY A 92 1.22 -22.51 48.08
N ALA A 93 0.11 -23.15 48.44
CA ALA A 93 -1.19 -22.97 47.79
C ALA A 93 -1.66 -21.52 47.98
N GLY A 94 -2.01 -20.84 46.88
CA GLY A 94 -2.44 -19.45 46.92
C GLY A 94 -3.32 -19.10 45.72
N ALA A 95 -4.59 -18.87 46.02
CA ALA A 95 -5.61 -18.11 45.29
C ALA A 95 -5.39 -17.84 43.79
N GLN A 96 -6.29 -18.38 42.95
CA GLN A 96 -6.49 -17.97 41.57
C GLN A 96 -6.87 -16.48 41.50
N ARG A 97 -5.86 -15.60 41.48
CA ARG A 97 -6.01 -14.25 40.95
C ARG A 97 -6.19 -14.37 39.44
N HIS A 98 -7.38 -14.03 38.95
CA HIS A 98 -7.59 -13.72 37.54
C HIS A 98 -6.57 -12.65 37.13
N VAL A 99 -5.54 -13.06 36.40
CA VAL A 99 -4.65 -12.13 35.70
C VAL A 99 -5.51 -11.52 34.59
N ARG A 100 -5.94 -10.26 34.77
CA ARG A 100 -6.45 -9.45 33.65
C ARG A 100 -5.41 -9.57 32.53
N GLY A 101 -5.79 -10.20 31.42
CA GLY A 101 -4.90 -10.31 30.25
C GLY A 101 -4.38 -8.93 29.88
N GLN A 102 -3.07 -8.79 29.73
CA GLN A 102 -2.48 -7.55 29.22
C GLN A 102 -3.07 -7.30 27.83
N VAL A 103 -3.78 -6.17 27.66
CA VAL A 103 -4.27 -5.73 26.36
C VAL A 103 -3.06 -5.52 25.45
N LYS A 104 -3.02 -6.21 24.31
CA LYS A 104 -1.96 -6.04 23.33
C LYS A 104 -2.22 -4.75 22.58
N LEU A 105 -1.41 -3.72 22.85
CA LEU A 105 -1.49 -2.45 22.11
C LEU A 105 -1.13 -2.67 20.63
N PRO A 106 -1.84 -2.03 19.67
CA PRO A 106 -1.43 -2.04 18.28
C PRO A 106 -0.11 -1.30 18.09
N LEU A 107 0.64 -1.73 17.07
CA LEU A 107 1.80 -1.00 16.57
C LEU A 107 1.33 0.11 15.63
N PHE A 108 1.68 1.36 15.95
CA PHE A 108 1.28 2.52 15.16
C PHE A 108 2.30 2.82 14.07
N GLY A 109 1.83 2.91 12.83
CA GLY A 109 2.68 3.20 11.67
C GLY A 109 2.12 4.26 10.74
N LEU A 110 2.89 4.57 9.71
CA LEU A 110 2.53 5.57 8.71
C LEU A 110 3.25 5.31 7.38
N ASN A 111 2.67 5.82 6.29
CA ASN A 111 3.35 5.84 5.00
C ASN A 111 4.40 6.95 4.99
N ARG A 112 5.58 6.67 4.41
CA ARG A 112 6.64 7.66 4.21
C ARG A 112 6.72 8.09 2.75
N PHE A 113 6.97 9.38 2.57
CA PHE A 113 6.93 10.02 1.25
C PHE A 113 8.14 10.88 0.94
N ASP A 114 9.02 11.18 1.90
CA ASP A 114 10.24 11.93 1.63
C ASP A 114 11.26 11.08 0.89
N ALA A 115 11.05 10.90 -0.40
CA ALA A 115 11.95 10.17 -1.27
C ALA A 115 12.77 11.12 -2.14
N ARG A 116 13.06 12.37 -1.72
CA ARG A 116 13.83 13.35 -2.50
C ARG A 116 15.22 12.86 -2.90
N SER A 117 15.84 12.08 -2.01
CA SER A 117 17.00 11.22 -2.26
C SER A 117 16.88 9.95 -1.42
N VAL A 118 17.76 8.98 -1.64
CA VAL A 118 17.82 7.77 -0.82
C VAL A 118 18.21 8.12 0.63
N ASP A 119 19.17 9.03 0.81
CA ASP A 119 19.61 9.48 2.14
C ASP A 119 18.55 10.29 2.87
N ALA A 120 17.81 11.16 2.16
CA ALA A 120 16.71 11.91 2.74
C ALA A 120 15.62 10.97 3.27
N PHE A 121 15.30 9.92 2.52
CA PHE A 121 14.36 8.89 2.97
C PHE A 121 14.87 8.15 4.21
N ALA A 122 16.13 7.72 4.20
CA ALA A 122 16.72 7.01 5.34
C ALA A 122 16.74 7.89 6.61
N ALA A 123 17.11 9.17 6.48
CA ALA A 123 17.08 10.13 7.58
C ALA A 123 15.66 10.40 8.09
N ASP A 124 14.68 10.48 7.18
CA ASP A 124 13.27 10.65 7.51
C ASP A 124 12.72 9.46 8.31
N VAL A 125 12.99 8.22 7.89
CA VAL A 125 12.55 7.03 8.62
C VAL A 125 13.26 6.91 9.97
N ARG A 126 14.54 7.27 10.07
CA ARG A 126 15.25 7.32 11.36
C ARG A 126 14.61 8.31 12.34
N ARG A 127 14.22 9.49 11.84
CA ARG A 127 13.50 10.50 12.65
C ARG A 127 12.14 9.99 13.11
N VAL A 128 11.40 9.32 12.22
CA VAL A 128 10.13 8.65 12.56
C VAL A 128 10.31 7.63 13.70
N GLU A 129 11.36 6.81 13.66
CA GLU A 129 11.72 5.89 14.76
C GLU A 129 12.03 6.63 16.06
N GLN A 130 12.76 7.75 16.00
CA GLN A 130 13.10 8.56 17.17
C GLN A 130 11.87 9.20 17.83
N PHE A 131 10.86 9.57 17.03
CA PHE A 131 9.59 10.06 17.55
C PHE A 131 8.71 8.98 18.20
N GLY A 132 9.05 7.68 18.03
CA GLY A 132 8.34 6.58 18.70
C GLY A 132 7.21 5.95 17.86
N TRP A 133 7.28 6.09 16.54
CA TRP A 133 6.46 5.28 15.63
C TRP A 133 7.00 3.85 15.55
N ASP A 134 6.10 2.88 15.42
CA ASP A 134 6.43 1.45 15.44
C ASP A 134 6.65 0.87 14.03
N ALA A 135 6.10 1.50 12.99
CA ALA A 135 6.23 1.04 11.61
C ALA A 135 6.30 2.19 10.59
N ALA A 136 7.14 2.03 9.58
CA ALA A 136 7.24 2.93 8.43
C ALA A 136 7.02 2.15 7.13
N TRP A 137 6.02 2.56 6.37
CA TRP A 137 5.58 1.87 5.17
C TRP A 137 5.94 2.65 3.90
N GLN A 138 6.45 1.96 2.89
CA GLN A 138 6.82 2.54 1.60
C GLN A 138 5.93 1.99 0.49
N PRO A 139 5.07 2.81 -0.17
CA PRO A 139 4.27 2.31 -1.27
C PRO A 139 5.08 2.16 -2.56
N ASP A 140 4.92 1.04 -3.26
CA ASP A 140 5.64 0.70 -4.50
C ASP A 140 4.97 1.32 -5.73
N SER A 141 5.48 2.49 -6.14
CA SER A 141 4.95 3.27 -7.27
C SER A 141 6.07 3.93 -8.06
N GLN A 142 6.66 3.15 -8.97
CA GLN A 142 7.87 3.45 -9.74
C GLN A 142 7.82 4.72 -10.60
N LEU A 143 6.63 5.19 -10.99
CA LEU A 143 6.45 6.42 -11.77
C LEU A 143 6.18 7.65 -10.89
N ARG A 144 5.98 7.46 -9.58
CA ARG A 144 5.78 8.53 -8.60
C ARG A 144 6.91 8.62 -7.58
N ARG A 145 7.64 7.53 -7.36
CA ARG A 145 8.66 7.40 -6.33
C ARG A 145 9.87 6.64 -6.86
N ARG A 146 11.00 6.82 -6.17
CA ARG A 146 12.21 6.01 -6.35
C ARG A 146 11.93 4.54 -6.01
N ASP A 147 12.82 3.65 -6.44
CA ASP A 147 12.67 2.21 -6.20
C ASP A 147 12.50 1.90 -4.71
N THR A 148 11.38 1.26 -4.38
CA THR A 148 10.97 1.00 -3.00
C THR A 148 11.94 0.14 -2.23
N TYR A 149 12.58 -0.86 -2.86
CA TYR A 149 13.45 -1.78 -2.14
C TYR A 149 14.82 -1.15 -1.89
N VAL A 150 15.30 -0.29 -2.79
CA VAL A 150 16.47 0.56 -2.54
C VAL A 150 16.21 1.50 -1.35
N LEU A 151 15.04 2.15 -1.32
CA LEU A 151 14.65 3.02 -0.20
C LEU A 151 14.56 2.24 1.13
N LEU A 152 13.93 1.06 1.11
CA LEU A 152 13.83 0.20 2.30
C LEU A 152 15.20 -0.31 2.77
N ALA A 153 16.13 -0.62 1.87
CA ALA A 153 17.49 -1.03 2.24
C ALA A 153 18.24 0.10 2.96
N ALA A 154 18.12 1.34 2.48
CA ALA A 154 18.72 2.50 3.13
C ALA A 154 18.09 2.79 4.51
N ALA A 155 16.76 2.72 4.61
CA ALA A 155 16.06 2.86 5.88
C ALA A 155 16.42 1.73 6.88
N ALA A 156 16.56 0.49 6.41
CA ALA A 156 16.97 -0.65 7.23
C ALA A 156 18.34 -0.41 7.89
N ARG A 157 19.28 0.19 7.16
CA ARG A 157 20.63 0.54 7.66
C ARG A 157 20.64 1.76 8.58
N ALA A 158 19.67 2.64 8.46
CA ALA A 158 19.57 3.87 9.26
C ALA A 158 18.74 3.70 10.55
N THR A 159 18.12 2.53 10.76
CA THR A 159 17.15 2.27 11.84
C THR A 159 17.45 0.97 12.58
N SER A 160 16.91 0.82 13.78
CA SER A 160 17.24 -0.31 14.66
C SER A 160 16.03 -1.07 15.21
N ARG A 161 14.85 -0.47 15.24
CA ARG A 161 13.65 -0.99 15.93
C ARG A 161 12.39 -0.95 15.08
N ILE A 162 12.22 0.09 14.27
CA ILE A 162 10.99 0.32 13.51
C ILE A 162 10.76 -0.81 12.51
N THR A 163 9.50 -1.22 12.38
CA THR A 163 9.07 -2.15 11.34
C THR A 163 9.10 -1.44 9.99
N LEU A 164 9.65 -2.11 8.98
CA LEU A 164 9.76 -1.62 7.62
C LEU A 164 8.94 -2.52 6.71
N GLY A 165 8.37 -1.94 5.67
CA GLY A 165 7.66 -2.75 4.70
C GLY A 165 7.14 -1.98 3.53
N THR A 166 6.69 -2.74 2.55
CA THR A 166 5.90 -2.18 1.47
C THR A 166 4.46 -1.99 1.93
N LEU A 167 3.78 -0.94 1.46
CA LEU A 167 2.32 -0.81 1.61
C LEU A 167 1.77 0.03 0.45
N LEU A 168 1.63 -0.55 -0.75
CA LEU A 168 1.81 -1.97 -1.07
C LEU A 168 2.63 -2.20 -2.34
N ALA A 169 3.33 -3.34 -2.39
CA ALA A 169 3.85 -3.96 -3.60
C ALA A 169 2.76 -4.76 -4.32
N ASN A 170 2.96 -5.09 -5.60
CA ASN A 170 1.94 -5.75 -6.42
C ASN A 170 2.54 -6.73 -7.46
N PRO A 171 1.79 -7.76 -7.90
CA PRO A 171 2.28 -8.78 -8.84
C PRO A 171 2.47 -8.29 -10.27
N ILE A 172 2.00 -7.08 -10.60
CA ILE A 172 1.98 -6.58 -11.98
C ILE A 172 3.29 -5.86 -12.31
N ASN A 173 3.76 -5.00 -11.41
CA ASN A 173 4.96 -4.21 -11.63
C ASN A 173 6.25 -5.02 -11.42
N ARG A 174 6.21 -6.04 -10.57
CA ARG A 174 7.36 -6.88 -10.24
C ARG A 174 6.92 -8.34 -10.13
N HIS A 175 7.63 -9.21 -10.84
CA HIS A 175 7.32 -10.64 -10.80
C HIS A 175 7.42 -11.17 -9.35
N PRO A 176 6.51 -12.03 -8.87
CA PRO A 176 6.50 -12.48 -7.48
C PRO A 176 7.82 -13.12 -7.00
N THR A 177 8.56 -13.80 -7.88
CA THR A 177 9.89 -14.36 -7.52
C THR A 177 10.91 -13.26 -7.20
N VAL A 178 10.87 -12.14 -7.94
CA VAL A 178 11.75 -10.98 -7.71
C VAL A 178 11.33 -10.26 -6.43
N THR A 179 10.02 -10.12 -6.20
CA THR A 179 9.46 -9.55 -4.97
C THR A 179 9.89 -10.35 -3.73
N ALA A 180 9.77 -11.69 -3.77
CA ALA A 180 10.19 -12.58 -2.69
C ALA A 180 11.70 -12.45 -2.41
N SER A 181 12.54 -12.49 -3.46
CA SER A 181 13.98 -12.28 -3.30
C SER A 181 14.30 -10.92 -2.70
N SER A 182 13.68 -9.85 -3.23
CA SER A 182 13.94 -8.48 -2.76
C SER A 182 13.58 -8.32 -1.29
N ILE A 183 12.40 -8.79 -0.86
CA ILE A 183 11.96 -8.60 0.53
C ILE A 183 12.75 -9.46 1.51
N ALA A 184 13.16 -10.69 1.12
CA ALA A 184 14.05 -11.51 1.92
C ALA A 184 15.41 -10.81 2.11
N THR A 185 15.95 -10.16 1.08
CA THR A 185 17.16 -9.35 1.21
C THR A 185 16.98 -8.14 2.13
N ILE A 186 15.81 -7.47 2.13
CA ILE A 186 15.55 -6.40 3.11
C ILE A 186 15.48 -6.98 4.54
N ASP A 187 14.87 -8.14 4.75
CA ASP A 187 14.84 -8.79 6.07
C ASP A 187 16.23 -9.26 6.52
N GLU A 188 17.15 -9.56 5.60
CA GLU A 188 18.56 -9.77 5.97
C GLU A 188 19.19 -8.50 6.58
N LEU A 189 18.87 -7.31 6.05
CA LEU A 189 19.35 -6.03 6.57
C LEU A 189 18.63 -5.60 7.87
N ALA A 190 17.39 -6.04 8.07
CA ALA A 190 16.56 -5.72 9.23
C ALA A 190 15.83 -6.95 9.79
N PRO A 191 16.55 -7.95 10.34
CA PRO A 191 15.95 -9.24 10.72
C PRO A 191 14.75 -9.12 11.66
N GLY A 192 13.62 -9.68 11.24
CA GLY A 192 12.40 -9.73 12.05
C GLY A 192 11.64 -8.40 12.12
N ARG A 193 12.10 -7.36 11.42
CA ARG A 193 11.46 -6.04 11.34
C ARG A 193 10.84 -5.78 9.97
N VAL A 194 10.71 -6.77 9.10
CA VAL A 194 10.23 -6.57 7.73
C VAL A 194 8.88 -7.25 7.50
N ILE A 195 7.96 -6.53 6.87
CA ILE A 195 6.66 -7.05 6.40
C ILE A 195 6.49 -6.75 4.91
N LEU A 196 6.02 -7.74 4.14
CA LEU A 196 5.62 -7.54 2.75
C LEU A 196 4.14 -7.13 2.70
N GLY A 197 3.84 -5.84 2.58
CA GLY A 197 2.49 -5.40 2.22
C GLY A 197 2.23 -5.56 0.73
N TRP A 198 1.20 -6.33 0.41
CA TRP A 198 0.93 -6.85 -0.92
C TRP A 198 -0.51 -6.53 -1.33
N GLY A 199 -0.77 -6.37 -2.62
CA GLY A 199 -2.12 -6.13 -3.10
C GLY A 199 -2.21 -6.10 -4.61
N ALA A 200 -3.42 -5.87 -5.12
CA ALA A 200 -3.70 -5.93 -6.56
C ALA A 200 -2.97 -4.84 -7.37
N GLY A 201 -2.55 -3.77 -6.70
CA GLY A 201 -2.03 -2.55 -7.33
C GLY A 201 -3.15 -1.67 -7.87
N ASP A 202 -2.94 -0.35 -7.83
CA ASP A 202 -3.87 0.63 -8.40
C ASP A 202 -3.09 1.71 -9.13
N THR A 203 -2.82 2.85 -8.49
CA THR A 203 -2.11 4.00 -9.09
C THR A 203 -0.81 3.61 -9.80
N ALA A 204 0.05 2.81 -9.15
CA ALA A 204 1.33 2.39 -9.71
C ALA A 204 1.22 1.56 -10.99
N VAL A 205 0.14 0.79 -11.12
CA VAL A 205 -0.12 -0.11 -12.24
C VAL A 205 -0.81 0.67 -13.37
N ARG A 206 -1.80 1.50 -13.03
CA ARG A 206 -2.54 2.32 -14.00
C ARG A 206 -1.68 3.38 -14.65
N LEU A 207 -0.79 4.03 -13.90
CA LEU A 207 0.16 5.00 -14.46
C LEU A 207 1.12 4.35 -15.47
N ALA A 208 1.41 3.06 -15.33
CA ALA A 208 2.17 2.29 -16.31
C ALA A 208 1.34 1.82 -17.52
N GLY A 209 0.06 2.22 -17.61
CA GLY A 209 -0.87 1.77 -18.66
C GLY A 209 -1.30 0.32 -18.52
N LEU A 210 -1.14 -0.28 -17.34
CA LEU A 210 -1.48 -1.68 -17.06
C LEU A 210 -2.77 -1.77 -16.24
N ARG A 211 -3.30 -3.00 -16.12
CA ARG A 211 -4.47 -3.28 -15.29
C ARG A 211 -4.08 -3.87 -13.94
N PRO A 212 -4.76 -3.49 -12.84
CA PRO A 212 -4.63 -4.17 -11.56
C PRO A 212 -4.77 -5.69 -11.67
N ALA A 213 -4.11 -6.40 -10.77
CA ALA A 213 -4.19 -7.84 -10.69
C ALA A 213 -5.61 -8.30 -10.38
N SER A 214 -6.05 -9.37 -11.03
CA SER A 214 -7.23 -10.12 -10.59
C SER A 214 -6.98 -10.78 -9.24
N ILE A 215 -8.05 -11.11 -8.51
CA ILE A 215 -7.96 -11.84 -7.24
C ILE A 215 -7.16 -13.14 -7.40
N LYS A 216 -7.33 -13.84 -8.54
CA LYS A 216 -6.62 -15.09 -8.84
C LYS A 216 -5.12 -14.87 -9.04
N GLU A 217 -4.72 -13.80 -9.72
CA GLU A 217 -3.30 -13.45 -9.90
C GLU A 217 -2.67 -13.05 -8.57
N LEU A 218 -3.40 -12.28 -7.75
CA LEU A 218 -2.97 -11.89 -6.43
C LEU A 218 -2.74 -13.12 -5.53
N GLU A 219 -3.72 -14.02 -5.47
CA GLU A 219 -3.65 -15.26 -4.69
C GLU A 219 -2.52 -16.18 -5.15
N ALA A 220 -2.38 -16.40 -6.47
CA ALA A 220 -1.31 -17.21 -7.03
C ALA A 220 0.07 -16.62 -6.70
N GLY A 221 0.21 -15.30 -6.81
CA GLY A 221 1.42 -14.58 -6.43
C GLY A 221 1.74 -14.74 -4.94
N THR A 222 0.74 -14.59 -4.06
CA THR A 222 0.89 -14.78 -2.61
C THR A 222 1.37 -16.19 -2.27
N ARG A 223 0.74 -17.23 -2.82
CA ARG A 223 1.12 -18.63 -2.56
C ARG A 223 2.53 -18.95 -3.06
N LEU A 224 2.90 -18.44 -4.24
CA LEU A 224 4.24 -18.59 -4.80
C LEU A 224 5.30 -17.93 -3.90
N MET A 225 5.06 -16.69 -3.47
CA MET A 225 5.98 -15.98 -2.58
C MET A 225 6.09 -16.64 -1.21
N ARG A 226 4.97 -17.08 -0.61
CA ARG A 226 4.97 -17.79 0.68
C ARG A 226 5.86 -19.03 0.61
N ALA A 227 5.66 -19.88 -0.42
CA ALA A 227 6.47 -21.07 -0.63
C ALA A 227 7.97 -20.74 -0.77
N LEU A 228 8.33 -19.71 -1.55
CA LEU A 228 9.72 -19.29 -1.70
C LEU A 228 10.32 -18.75 -0.40
N LEU A 229 9.58 -17.93 0.35
CA LEU A 229 10.01 -17.36 1.63
C LEU A 229 10.12 -18.42 2.73
N ASP A 230 9.40 -19.53 2.60
CA ASP A 230 9.52 -20.72 3.47
C ASP A 230 10.60 -21.70 3.00
N GLY A 231 11.40 -21.35 1.99
CA GLY A 231 12.48 -22.18 1.47
C GLY A 231 12.02 -23.39 0.67
N GLN A 232 10.75 -23.42 0.25
CA GLN A 232 10.22 -24.52 -0.56
C GLN A 232 10.66 -24.42 -2.02
N LYS A 233 10.76 -25.57 -2.66
CA LYS A 233 10.91 -25.69 -4.11
C LYS A 233 9.57 -25.40 -4.80
N VAL A 234 9.59 -24.65 -5.90
CA VAL A 234 8.42 -24.20 -6.64
C VAL A 234 8.58 -24.42 -8.14
N GLU A 235 7.48 -24.82 -8.78
CA GLU A 235 7.39 -24.98 -10.22
C GLU A 235 7.05 -23.63 -10.88
N VAL A 236 8.04 -23.07 -11.57
CA VAL A 236 7.92 -21.78 -12.29
C VAL A 236 8.07 -21.93 -13.81
N GLY A 237 8.05 -23.17 -14.31
CA GLY A 237 8.25 -23.49 -15.73
C GLY A 237 9.72 -23.52 -16.15
N ALA A 238 10.64 -23.66 -15.19
CA ALA A 238 12.06 -23.91 -15.44
C ALA A 238 12.33 -25.42 -15.64
N ALA A 239 13.56 -25.78 -16.01
CA ALA A 239 13.96 -27.18 -16.21
C ALA A 239 13.89 -28.01 -14.92
N GLU A 240 14.18 -27.38 -13.78
CA GLU A 240 14.09 -27.96 -12.45
C GLU A 240 13.29 -27.06 -11.52
N PRO A 241 12.70 -27.60 -10.42
CA PRO A 241 12.04 -26.80 -9.41
C PRO A 241 12.97 -25.71 -8.85
N ALA A 242 12.54 -24.46 -8.89
CA ALA A 242 13.30 -23.32 -8.38
C ALA A 242 13.11 -23.17 -6.86
N TRP A 243 14.06 -22.56 -6.16
CA TRP A 243 13.92 -22.22 -4.73
C TRP A 243 14.71 -20.95 -4.41
N LEU A 244 14.42 -20.33 -3.26
CA LEU A 244 15.13 -19.13 -2.80
C LEU A 244 16.23 -19.53 -1.80
N PRO A 245 17.52 -19.46 -2.15
CA PRO A 245 18.59 -19.94 -1.28
C PRO A 245 18.71 -19.13 0.02
N HIS A 246 18.49 -17.83 -0.06
CA HIS A 246 18.46 -16.88 1.04
C HIS A 246 17.02 -16.63 1.55
N HIS A 247 16.19 -17.67 1.57
CA HIS A 247 14.83 -17.56 2.08
C HIS A 247 14.80 -17.04 3.52
N ARG A 248 13.80 -16.21 3.81
CA ARG A 248 13.51 -15.69 5.14
C ARG A 248 12.00 -15.68 5.31
N PRO A 249 11.46 -16.06 6.48
CA PRO A 249 10.02 -16.21 6.69
C PRO A 249 9.31 -14.86 6.88
N VAL A 250 9.52 -13.93 5.94
CA VAL A 250 8.90 -12.60 5.96
C VAL A 250 7.37 -12.75 5.89
N PRO A 251 6.60 -12.12 6.80
CA PRO A 251 5.15 -12.16 6.74
C PRO A 251 4.60 -11.44 5.51
N ILE A 252 3.63 -12.07 4.83
CA ILE A 252 2.91 -11.47 3.70
C ILE A 252 1.56 -10.94 4.19
N TRP A 253 1.42 -9.63 4.14
CA TRP A 253 0.19 -8.92 4.52
C TRP A 253 -0.53 -8.44 3.27
N ILE A 254 -1.82 -8.77 3.11
CA ILE A 254 -2.59 -8.29 1.95
C ILE A 254 -3.40 -7.05 2.34
N ALA A 255 -3.26 -5.96 1.60
CA ALA A 255 -4.16 -4.82 1.72
C ALA A 255 -5.39 -5.02 0.81
N ALA A 256 -6.58 -4.95 1.40
CA ALA A 256 -7.84 -5.20 0.72
C ALA A 256 -8.99 -4.37 1.30
N GLY A 257 -10.00 -4.08 0.47
CA GLY A 257 -11.25 -3.43 0.91
C GLY A 257 -12.52 -4.05 0.32
N GLY A 258 -12.42 -4.76 -0.81
CA GLY A 258 -13.57 -5.45 -1.40
C GLY A 258 -13.82 -6.83 -0.76
N PRO A 259 -15.09 -7.25 -0.57
CA PRO A 259 -15.45 -8.44 0.20
C PRO A 259 -14.82 -9.74 -0.35
N ARG A 260 -14.75 -9.87 -1.69
CA ARG A 260 -14.13 -11.05 -2.33
C ARG A 260 -12.61 -11.10 -2.11
N THR A 261 -11.94 -9.95 -2.13
CA THR A 261 -10.49 -9.88 -1.90
C THR A 261 -10.17 -10.09 -0.43
N LEU A 262 -10.99 -9.56 0.48
CA LEU A 262 -10.88 -9.77 1.92
C LEU A 262 -11.01 -11.26 2.28
N ARG A 263 -12.01 -11.94 1.70
CA ARG A 263 -12.19 -13.39 1.87
C ARG A 263 -11.00 -14.20 1.33
N MET A 264 -10.51 -13.89 0.12
CA MET A 264 -9.29 -14.53 -0.41
C MET A 264 -8.06 -14.29 0.48
N ALA A 265 -7.91 -13.07 1.02
CA ALA A 265 -6.80 -12.71 1.88
C ALA A 265 -6.82 -13.50 3.21
N GLY A 266 -7.99 -13.66 3.84
CA GLY A 266 -8.13 -14.51 5.03
C GLY A 266 -7.68 -15.96 4.80
N GLY A 267 -7.92 -16.49 3.60
CA GLY A 267 -7.50 -17.84 3.25
C GLY A 267 -6.00 -18.02 2.96
N SER A 268 -5.24 -16.95 2.72
CA SER A 268 -3.88 -17.07 2.14
C SER A 268 -2.80 -16.18 2.74
N ALA A 269 -3.14 -15.11 3.48
CA ALA A 269 -2.18 -14.16 4.02
C ALA A 269 -1.82 -14.43 5.50
N ASP A 270 -0.69 -13.90 5.94
CA ASP A 270 -0.27 -13.87 7.35
C ASP A 270 -0.95 -12.72 8.12
N GLY A 271 -1.39 -11.68 7.40
CA GLY A 271 -2.22 -10.61 7.92
C GLY A 271 -2.93 -9.81 6.83
N VAL A 272 -3.88 -8.97 7.23
CA VAL A 272 -4.69 -8.17 6.30
C VAL A 272 -4.76 -6.72 6.76
N PHE A 273 -4.41 -5.79 5.86
CA PHE A 273 -4.65 -4.37 6.05
C PHE A 273 -6.00 -3.97 5.43
N ILE A 274 -6.91 -3.45 6.24
CA ILE A 274 -8.19 -2.90 5.78
C ILE A 274 -8.11 -1.37 5.66
N ARG A 275 -8.61 -0.83 4.54
CA ARG A 275 -8.82 0.61 4.33
C ARG A 275 -10.29 0.86 4.02
N VAL A 276 -11.11 0.88 5.06
CA VAL A 276 -12.59 0.85 4.96
C VAL A 276 -13.29 1.97 5.73
N GLY A 277 -12.53 3.01 6.09
CA GLY A 277 -12.99 4.08 6.97
C GLY A 277 -12.85 3.73 8.44
N THR A 278 -13.45 4.56 9.29
CA THR A 278 -13.41 4.54 10.76
C THR A 278 -14.71 3.98 11.36
N HIS A 279 -15.76 3.82 10.57
CA HIS A 279 -17.05 3.34 11.04
C HIS A 279 -17.03 1.85 11.40
N GLU A 280 -17.52 1.51 12.58
CA GLU A 280 -17.55 0.15 13.13
C GLU A 280 -18.17 -0.87 12.17
N ALA A 281 -19.33 -0.58 11.59
CA ALA A 281 -20.01 -1.48 10.65
C ALA A 281 -19.13 -1.91 9.45
N ASN A 282 -18.29 -1.02 8.91
CA ASN A 282 -17.38 -1.34 7.83
C ASN A 282 -16.22 -2.22 8.30
N ILE A 283 -15.69 -1.92 9.49
CA ILE A 283 -14.64 -2.72 10.12
C ILE A 283 -15.17 -4.14 10.38
N THR A 284 -16.35 -4.28 10.98
CA THR A 284 -17.01 -5.57 11.24
C THR A 284 -17.24 -6.37 9.97
N THR A 285 -17.86 -5.76 8.97
CA THR A 285 -18.07 -6.42 7.67
C THR A 285 -16.77 -6.93 7.06
N SER A 286 -15.68 -6.17 7.22
CA SER A 286 -14.37 -6.54 6.66
C SER A 286 -13.71 -7.68 7.43
N VAL A 287 -13.73 -7.61 8.76
CA VAL A 287 -13.18 -8.63 9.65
C VAL A 287 -13.93 -9.95 9.48
N ASP A 288 -15.25 -9.91 9.37
CA ASP A 288 -16.06 -11.11 9.15
C ASP A 288 -15.77 -11.75 7.79
N ALA A 289 -15.57 -10.95 6.73
CA ALA A 289 -15.18 -11.46 5.43
C ALA A 289 -13.80 -12.14 5.47
N ILE A 290 -12.83 -11.57 6.19
CA ILE A 290 -11.49 -12.16 6.40
C ILE A 290 -11.61 -13.48 7.17
N ARG A 291 -12.33 -13.48 8.30
CA ARG A 291 -12.51 -14.68 9.15
C ARG A 291 -13.21 -15.80 8.38
N ALA A 292 -14.26 -15.48 7.63
CA ALA A 292 -14.94 -16.44 6.75
C ALA A 292 -13.96 -17.06 5.72
N GLY A 293 -13.11 -16.23 5.12
CA GLY A 293 -12.08 -16.71 4.19
C GLY A 293 -11.05 -17.66 4.82
N ALA A 294 -10.66 -17.39 6.07
CA ALA A 294 -9.79 -18.29 6.83
C ALA A 294 -10.47 -19.64 7.09
N LEU A 295 -11.74 -19.63 7.54
CA LEU A 295 -12.54 -20.84 7.77
C LEU A 295 -12.71 -21.68 6.50
N GLU A 296 -13.06 -21.04 5.37
CA GLU A 296 -13.21 -21.70 4.07
C GLU A 296 -11.90 -22.38 3.61
N ALA A 297 -10.74 -21.83 4.00
CA ALA A 297 -9.43 -22.41 3.73
C ALA A 297 -8.98 -23.44 4.78
N GLY A 298 -9.80 -23.76 5.78
CA GLY A 298 -9.46 -24.67 6.87
C GLY A 298 -8.41 -24.13 7.84
N ARG A 299 -8.27 -22.81 7.94
CA ARG A 299 -7.33 -22.12 8.85
C ARG A 299 -8.08 -21.61 10.09
N ASP A 300 -7.37 -21.51 11.20
CA ASP A 300 -7.86 -20.77 12.36
C ASP A 300 -8.03 -19.28 12.01
N PRO A 301 -9.23 -18.69 12.10
CA PRO A 301 -9.45 -17.27 11.82
C PRO A 301 -8.61 -16.34 12.69
N SER A 302 -8.26 -16.75 13.91
CA SER A 302 -7.44 -15.96 14.82
C SER A 302 -5.95 -15.91 14.41
N SER A 303 -5.52 -16.83 13.53
CA SER A 303 -4.15 -16.84 13.00
C SER A 303 -3.88 -15.72 11.99
N VAL A 304 -4.94 -15.09 11.45
CA VAL A 304 -4.82 -13.99 10.49
C VAL A 304 -4.71 -12.67 11.26
N ARG A 305 -3.53 -12.07 11.23
CA ARG A 305 -3.28 -10.77 11.87
C ARG A 305 -4.04 -9.65 11.17
N LEU A 306 -4.43 -8.63 11.92
CA LEU A 306 -5.29 -7.55 11.41
C LEU A 306 -4.61 -6.20 11.53
N GLY A 307 -4.71 -5.39 10.49
CA GLY A 307 -4.28 -4.02 10.52
C GLY A 307 -5.30 -3.09 9.87
N ALA A 308 -5.37 -1.86 10.36
CA ALA A 308 -6.27 -0.84 9.82
C ALA A 308 -5.48 0.35 9.29
N ILE A 309 -5.97 0.96 8.21
CA ILE A 309 -5.43 2.21 7.65
C ILE A 309 -6.51 3.28 7.81
N PHE A 310 -6.23 4.28 8.63
CA PHE A 310 -7.13 5.42 8.87
C PHE A 310 -6.52 6.70 8.28
N HIS A 311 -7.34 7.47 7.56
CA HIS A 311 -6.95 8.81 7.14
C HIS A 311 -7.16 9.80 8.28
N THR A 312 -6.22 10.73 8.44
CA THR A 312 -6.18 11.72 9.52
C THR A 312 -6.12 13.12 8.93
N VAL A 313 -7.26 13.82 8.92
CA VAL A 313 -7.35 15.23 8.57
C VAL A 313 -6.88 16.07 9.76
N LEU A 314 -5.57 16.29 9.86
CA LEU A 314 -4.95 16.97 11.01
C LEU A 314 -4.94 18.49 10.81
N VAL A 315 -6.08 19.13 11.05
CA VAL A 315 -6.31 20.57 10.91
C VAL A 315 -7.00 21.07 12.17
N GLU A 316 -6.45 22.11 12.82
CA GLU A 316 -6.98 22.63 14.09
C GLU A 316 -8.36 23.28 13.92
N ASP A 317 -8.58 23.96 12.80
CA ASP A 317 -9.88 24.58 12.47
C ASP A 317 -10.92 23.50 12.14
N GLU A 318 -11.98 23.44 12.93
CA GLU A 318 -12.97 22.36 12.85
C GLU A 318 -13.77 22.38 11.54
N GLU A 319 -14.15 23.56 11.06
CA GLU A 319 -14.95 23.72 9.84
C GLU A 319 -14.15 23.30 8.60
N ARG A 320 -12.89 23.72 8.53
CA ARG A 320 -11.94 23.30 7.49
C ARG A 320 -11.66 21.81 7.58
N ALA A 321 -11.44 21.27 8.78
CA ALA A 321 -11.22 19.85 8.98
C ALA A 321 -12.44 19.03 8.52
N LEU A 322 -13.66 19.47 8.83
CA LEU A 322 -14.89 18.84 8.36
C LEU A 322 -15.02 18.91 6.84
N THR A 323 -14.75 20.07 6.24
CA THR A 323 -14.80 20.27 4.79
C THR A 323 -13.85 19.30 4.07
N MET A 324 -12.60 19.22 4.53
CA MET A 324 -11.62 18.28 3.97
C MET A 324 -12.02 16.82 4.22
N ALA A 325 -12.61 16.50 5.37
CA ALA A 325 -13.09 15.16 5.68
C ALA A 325 -14.29 14.73 4.81
N ARG A 326 -15.14 15.66 4.36
CA ARG A 326 -16.15 15.38 3.32
C ARG A 326 -15.51 15.01 2.00
N SER A 327 -14.43 15.70 1.61
CA SER A 327 -13.63 15.33 0.45
C SER A 327 -13.09 13.90 0.57
N MET A 328 -12.62 13.52 1.76
CA MET A 328 -12.18 12.14 2.03
C MET A 328 -13.33 11.13 1.88
N ALA A 329 -14.51 11.42 2.44
CA ALA A 329 -15.68 10.56 2.31
C ALA A 329 -16.08 10.38 0.84
N ALA A 330 -16.10 11.46 0.05
CA ALA A 330 -16.37 11.38 -1.39
C ALA A 330 -15.34 10.52 -2.13
N GLY A 331 -14.06 10.61 -1.76
CA GLY A 331 -13.03 9.71 -2.30
C GLY A 331 -13.26 8.24 -1.93
N TYR A 332 -13.72 7.93 -0.72
CA TYR A 332 -14.10 6.54 -0.41
C TYR A 332 -15.28 6.06 -1.24
N TYR A 333 -16.28 6.91 -1.48
CA TYR A 333 -17.41 6.58 -2.34
C TYR A 333 -16.97 6.31 -3.77
N GLU A 334 -16.15 7.18 -4.34
CA GLU A 334 -15.62 7.06 -5.71
C GLU A 334 -14.90 5.72 -5.95
N TYR A 335 -14.07 5.30 -4.99
CA TYR A 335 -13.30 4.06 -5.13
C TYR A 335 -14.07 2.81 -4.72
N SER A 336 -14.99 2.92 -3.75
CA SER A 336 -15.71 1.80 -3.16
C SER A 336 -17.09 2.22 -2.66
N PRO A 337 -18.08 2.43 -3.55
CA PRO A 337 -19.43 2.85 -3.17
C PRO A 337 -20.09 1.91 -2.14
N ALA A 338 -19.74 0.62 -2.17
CA ALA A 338 -20.25 -0.39 -1.24
C ALA A 338 -19.95 -0.09 0.24
N LEU A 339 -18.90 0.71 0.55
CA LEU A 339 -18.56 1.07 1.93
C LEU A 339 -19.56 2.05 2.56
N PHE A 340 -20.43 2.67 1.77
CA PHE A 340 -21.49 3.56 2.27
C PHE A 340 -22.73 2.78 2.74
N GLY A 341 -22.85 1.50 2.35
CA GLY A 341 -23.95 0.63 2.71
C GLY A 341 -24.00 0.25 4.20
N PRO A 342 -22.96 -0.40 4.76
CA PRO A 342 -22.99 -0.86 6.15
C PRO A 342 -23.23 0.24 7.21
N PRO A 343 -22.68 1.46 7.06
CA PRO A 343 -23.01 2.57 7.95
C PRO A 343 -24.39 3.18 7.74
N GLY A 344 -25.14 2.79 6.69
CA GLY A 344 -26.44 3.38 6.36
C GLY A 344 -26.35 4.82 5.84
N LEU A 345 -25.29 5.14 5.09
CA LEU A 345 -25.01 6.49 4.60
C LEU A 345 -25.17 6.54 3.08
N PRO A 346 -26.39 6.59 2.51
CA PRO A 346 -26.54 6.63 1.06
C PRO A 346 -25.95 7.91 0.45
N TRP A 347 -25.43 7.80 -0.77
CA TRP A 347 -25.03 8.98 -1.54
C TRP A 347 -26.26 9.73 -2.03
N THR A 348 -26.43 10.97 -1.57
CA THR A 348 -27.61 11.81 -1.84
C THR A 348 -27.39 12.87 -2.91
N GLY A 349 -26.15 13.08 -3.35
CA GLY A 349 -25.81 14.13 -4.31
C GLY A 349 -25.76 13.66 -5.77
N PRO A 350 -25.31 14.56 -6.67
CA PRO A 350 -25.10 14.22 -8.07
C PRO A 350 -24.04 13.13 -8.26
N ASP A 351 -24.01 12.54 -9.45
CA ASP A 351 -22.99 11.56 -9.82
C ASP A 351 -21.55 12.09 -9.56
N PRO A 352 -20.68 11.34 -8.86
CA PRO A 352 -19.33 11.79 -8.51
C PRO A 352 -18.46 12.12 -9.72
N GLU A 353 -18.54 11.35 -10.82
CA GLU A 353 -17.75 11.60 -12.03
C GLU A 353 -18.18 12.91 -12.70
N LYS A 354 -19.50 13.17 -12.73
CA LYS A 354 -20.05 14.44 -13.19
C LYS A 354 -19.57 15.60 -12.29
N LEU A 355 -19.63 15.46 -10.97
CA LEU A 355 -19.16 16.51 -10.05
C LEU A 355 -17.69 16.85 -10.27
N LYS A 356 -16.81 15.85 -10.36
CA LYS A 356 -15.38 16.09 -10.61
C LYS A 356 -15.15 16.83 -11.91
N LYS A 357 -15.86 16.44 -12.97
CA LYS A 357 -15.76 17.08 -14.29
C LYS A 357 -16.25 18.52 -14.28
N ASP A 358 -17.46 18.74 -13.74
CA ASP A 358 -18.14 20.04 -13.77
C ASP A 358 -17.49 21.05 -12.82
N ARG A 359 -16.85 20.58 -11.74
CA ARG A 359 -16.21 21.40 -10.71
C ARG A 359 -14.68 21.34 -10.72
N HIS A 360 -14.10 20.68 -11.73
CA HIS A 360 -12.65 20.57 -11.93
C HIS A 360 -11.88 20.01 -10.71
N VAL A 361 -12.44 18.99 -10.06
CA VAL A 361 -11.74 18.24 -9.00
C VAL A 361 -10.81 17.23 -9.64
N TRP A 362 -9.50 17.33 -9.37
CA TRP A 362 -8.47 16.51 -10.00
C TRP A 362 -7.37 16.10 -9.00
N PRO A 363 -6.82 14.87 -9.06
CA PRO A 363 -7.23 13.77 -9.94
C PRO A 363 -8.50 13.05 -9.46
N ASP A 364 -8.81 13.17 -8.18
CA ASP A 364 -9.95 12.55 -7.50
C ASP A 364 -10.22 13.32 -6.18
N PHE A 365 -11.30 13.00 -5.47
CA PHE A 365 -11.69 13.78 -4.28
C PHE A 365 -10.71 13.68 -3.10
N HIS A 366 -9.97 12.58 -2.94
CA HIS A 366 -9.08 12.39 -1.79
C HIS A 366 -7.62 12.74 -2.05
N HIS A 367 -7.24 12.92 -3.33
CA HIS A 367 -5.92 13.39 -3.74
C HIS A 367 -5.93 14.78 -4.35
N ALA A 368 -7.06 15.50 -4.30
CA ALA A 368 -7.15 16.87 -4.79
C ALA A 368 -6.08 17.76 -4.16
N ASP A 369 -5.43 18.60 -4.98
CA ASP A 369 -4.41 19.54 -4.49
C ASP A 369 -5.01 20.57 -3.50
N ASP A 370 -6.29 20.91 -3.70
CA ASP A 370 -7.12 21.72 -2.80
C ASP A 370 -8.29 20.89 -2.27
N LEU A 371 -8.07 20.24 -1.13
CA LEU A 371 -9.07 19.41 -0.44
C LEU A 371 -10.22 20.24 0.16
N GLU A 372 -10.03 21.54 0.41
CA GLU A 372 -11.11 22.39 0.91
C GLU A 372 -12.08 22.75 -0.21
N MET A 373 -11.55 23.11 -1.39
CA MET A 373 -12.38 23.30 -2.59
C MET A 373 -13.12 22.02 -2.95
N SER A 374 -12.42 20.89 -2.99
CA SER A 374 -13.01 19.58 -3.26
C SER A 374 -14.08 19.22 -2.21
N GLY A 375 -13.84 19.51 -0.94
CA GLY A 375 -14.82 19.34 0.13
C GLY A 375 -16.08 20.19 -0.01
N ARG A 376 -15.94 21.45 -0.49
CA ARG A 376 -17.08 22.34 -0.79
C ARG A 376 -17.95 21.83 -1.94
N VAL A 377 -17.39 21.06 -2.89
CA VAL A 377 -18.15 20.43 -3.98
C VAL A 377 -19.11 19.35 -3.45
N VAL A 378 -18.79 18.76 -2.31
CA VAL A 378 -19.55 17.67 -1.67
C VAL A 378 -20.06 18.05 -0.28
N ASP A 379 -20.38 19.32 -0.07
CA ASP A 379 -20.88 19.87 1.19
C ASP A 379 -22.21 19.25 1.64
N PHE A 380 -23.01 18.75 0.69
CA PHE A 380 -24.23 17.97 0.92
C PHE A 380 -23.99 16.65 1.66
N LEU A 381 -22.75 16.15 1.73
CA LEU A 381 -22.44 14.98 2.53
C LEU A 381 -22.60 15.30 4.02
N PRO A 382 -23.32 14.47 4.79
CA PRO A 382 -23.54 14.72 6.21
C PRO A 382 -22.22 14.59 6.98
N VAL A 383 -22.16 15.22 8.16
CA VAL A 383 -21.03 15.09 9.09
C VAL A 383 -20.74 13.62 9.41
N ALA A 384 -21.78 12.79 9.52
CA ALA A 384 -21.65 11.35 9.73
C ALA A 384 -20.84 10.64 8.63
N ALA A 385 -20.88 11.11 7.37
CA ALA A 385 -20.06 10.57 6.30
C ALA A 385 -18.58 10.97 6.47
N ALA A 386 -18.30 12.23 6.82
CA ALA A 386 -16.94 12.67 7.13
C ALA A 386 -16.33 11.85 8.29
N ASP A 387 -17.09 11.66 9.36
CA ASP A 387 -16.67 10.93 10.57
C ASP A 387 -16.56 9.41 10.34
N ALA A 388 -17.28 8.86 9.37
CA ALA A 388 -17.24 7.43 9.02
C ALA A 388 -15.99 7.03 8.22
N PHE A 389 -15.28 7.98 7.60
CA PHE A 389 -14.20 7.71 6.66
C PHE A 389 -12.85 8.34 7.01
N SER A 390 -12.81 9.23 8.01
CA SER A 390 -11.57 9.85 8.47
C SER A 390 -11.63 10.24 9.94
N LEU A 391 -10.48 10.32 10.58
CA LEU A 391 -10.26 11.04 11.83
C LEU A 391 -9.98 12.49 11.48
N ARG A 392 -10.53 13.47 12.22
CA ARG A 392 -10.36 14.90 11.87
C ARG A 392 -10.17 15.81 13.08
N GLY A 393 -9.53 16.96 12.87
CA GLY A 393 -9.31 17.99 13.89
C GLY A 393 -7.86 18.10 14.33
N GLY A 394 -7.63 18.78 15.45
CA GLY A 394 -6.33 18.82 16.14
C GLY A 394 -5.87 17.46 16.69
N SER A 395 -4.63 17.38 17.17
CA SER A 395 -4.03 16.13 17.66
C SER A 395 -4.85 15.45 18.76
N GLU A 396 -5.46 16.23 19.66
CA GLU A 396 -6.29 15.72 20.76
C GLU A 396 -7.59 15.09 20.25
N HIS A 397 -8.32 15.79 19.38
CA HIS A 397 -9.54 15.26 18.75
C HIS A 397 -9.27 13.98 17.95
N VAL A 398 -8.16 13.92 17.21
CA VAL A 398 -7.74 12.72 16.46
C VAL A 398 -7.45 11.56 17.42
N ALA A 399 -6.78 11.82 18.55
CA ALA A 399 -6.51 10.81 19.57
C ALA A 399 -7.80 10.22 20.16
N GLU A 400 -8.75 11.08 20.54
CA GLU A 400 -10.04 10.65 21.11
C GLU A 400 -10.87 9.81 20.14
N GLN A 401 -10.95 10.24 18.88
CA GLN A 401 -11.62 9.48 17.83
C GLN A 401 -10.93 8.14 17.59
N LEU A 402 -9.60 8.11 17.55
CA LEU A 402 -8.85 6.87 17.37
C LEU A 402 -9.10 5.88 18.52
N VAL A 403 -9.08 6.33 19.77
CA VAL A 403 -9.43 5.49 20.93
C VAL A 403 -10.85 4.95 20.81
N ARG A 404 -11.81 5.79 20.39
CA ARG A 404 -13.20 5.38 20.20
C ARG A 404 -13.35 4.31 19.14
N VAL A 405 -12.69 4.47 17.99
CA VAL A 405 -12.69 3.49 16.89
C VAL A 405 -12.07 2.18 17.36
N LEU A 406 -10.92 2.22 18.02
CA LEU A 406 -10.21 1.01 18.47
C LEU A 406 -10.97 0.25 19.57
N ARG A 407 -11.62 0.94 20.51
CA ARG A 407 -12.44 0.31 21.55
C ARG A 407 -13.74 -0.32 21.01
N ARG A 408 -14.27 0.20 19.91
CA ARG A 408 -15.49 -0.32 19.26
C ARG A 408 -15.20 -1.38 18.20
N ALA A 409 -13.94 -1.54 17.78
CA ALA A 409 -13.60 -2.53 16.78
C ALA A 409 -13.92 -3.95 17.28
N PRO A 410 -14.44 -4.85 16.43
CA PRO A 410 -14.76 -6.24 16.78
C PRO A 410 -13.51 -7.15 16.86
N CYS A 411 -12.33 -6.54 16.88
CA CYS A 411 -11.03 -7.20 16.91
C CYS A 411 -9.96 -6.28 17.49
N GLU A 412 -8.91 -6.88 18.02
CA GLU A 412 -7.65 -6.20 18.24
C GLU A 412 -6.89 -6.07 16.91
N PHE A 413 -6.27 -4.92 16.67
CA PHE A 413 -5.37 -4.72 15.54
C PHE A 413 -3.93 -4.94 15.99
N ASP A 414 -3.14 -5.65 15.20
CA ASP A 414 -1.69 -5.71 15.38
C ASP A 414 -1.02 -4.43 14.87
N HIS A 415 -1.57 -3.83 13.81
CA HIS A 415 -1.05 -2.58 13.22
C HIS A 415 -2.15 -1.56 12.96
N VAL A 416 -1.89 -0.31 13.32
CA VAL A 416 -2.75 0.83 12.97
C VAL A 416 -1.91 1.83 12.18
N VAL A 417 -2.26 2.03 10.92
CA VAL A 417 -1.57 2.96 10.01
C VAL A 417 -2.35 4.27 9.95
N LEU A 418 -1.71 5.36 10.35
CA LEU A 418 -2.30 6.70 10.30
C LEU A 418 -1.77 7.42 9.06
N HIS A 419 -2.66 7.65 8.08
CA HIS A 419 -2.33 8.30 6.83
C HIS A 419 -2.66 9.80 6.88
N PRO A 420 -1.65 10.70 6.81
CA PRO A 420 -1.87 12.13 6.91
C PRO A 420 -2.68 12.70 5.74
N ILE A 421 -3.64 13.56 6.06
CA ILE A 421 -4.38 14.38 5.09
C ILE A 421 -4.30 15.86 5.53
N PRO A 422 -3.78 16.77 4.68
CA PRO A 422 -3.16 16.50 3.38
C PRO A 422 -1.81 15.78 3.56
N ASN A 423 -1.30 15.21 2.46
CA ASN A 423 0.05 14.63 2.49
C ASN A 423 1.08 15.70 2.89
N PRO A 424 2.05 15.39 3.78
CA PRO A 424 3.10 16.31 4.16
C PRO A 424 3.90 16.76 2.92
N ARG A 425 4.19 18.06 2.84
CA ARG A 425 5.11 18.61 1.85
C ARG A 425 6.55 18.43 2.33
N PHE A 426 7.47 18.17 1.40
CA PHE A 426 8.90 18.00 1.69
C PHE A 426 9.74 18.98 0.85
N PRO A 427 10.68 19.73 1.45
CA PRO A 427 10.97 19.82 2.89
C PRO A 427 9.83 20.49 3.67
N GLY A 428 9.57 20.01 4.89
CA GLY A 428 8.70 20.65 5.88
C GLY A 428 9.46 20.89 7.18
N ASP A 429 8.85 21.60 8.13
CA ASP A 429 9.38 21.75 9.49
C ASP A 429 9.41 20.37 10.19
N PRO A 430 10.58 19.81 10.51
CA PRO A 430 10.67 18.47 11.06
C PRO A 430 10.06 18.30 12.46
N GLU A 431 9.89 19.38 13.22
CA GLU A 431 9.36 19.37 14.59
C GLU A 431 7.86 19.71 14.66
N GLN A 432 7.35 20.35 13.60
CA GLN A 432 5.94 20.74 13.49
C GLN A 432 5.17 19.96 12.43
N ASP A 433 5.83 19.11 11.63
CA ASP A 433 5.12 18.26 10.68
C ASP A 433 4.21 17.24 11.38
N TYR A 434 3.30 16.67 10.59
CA TYR A 434 2.35 15.64 11.03
C TYR A 434 3.00 14.52 11.85
N THR A 435 4.19 14.07 11.45
CA THR A 435 4.91 12.95 12.06
C THR A 435 5.27 13.26 13.50
N ALA A 436 5.80 14.47 13.75
CA ALA A 436 6.18 14.93 15.08
C ALA A 436 4.95 15.23 15.94
N ARG A 437 3.96 15.97 15.40
CA ARG A 437 2.73 16.35 16.12
C ARG A 437 1.94 15.13 16.60
N VAL A 438 1.68 14.16 15.72
CA VAL A 438 0.90 12.98 16.10
C VAL A 438 1.66 12.11 17.09
N ALA A 439 2.98 11.94 16.92
CA ALA A 439 3.80 11.16 17.85
C ALA A 439 3.91 11.79 19.24
N ARG A 440 4.01 13.12 19.31
CA ARG A 440 4.14 13.84 20.58
C ARG A 440 2.79 14.00 21.28
N ASP A 441 1.76 14.39 20.55
CA ASP A 441 0.53 14.92 21.13
C ASP A 441 -0.62 13.89 21.14
N ALA A 442 -0.67 12.98 20.15
CA ALA A 442 -1.78 12.03 19.99
C ALA A 442 -1.44 10.60 20.46
N LEU A 443 -0.36 9.99 19.98
CA LEU A 443 -0.03 8.59 20.29
C LEU A 443 0.13 8.30 21.79
N PRO A 444 0.78 9.14 22.62
CA PRO A 444 0.91 8.88 24.06
C PRO A 444 -0.45 8.86 24.77
N ARG A 445 -1.40 9.69 24.32
CA ARG A 445 -2.78 9.70 24.84
C ARG A 445 -3.51 8.42 24.46
N VAL A 446 -3.40 8.01 23.20
CA VAL A 446 -4.02 6.77 22.71
C VAL A 446 -3.48 5.56 23.45
N ARG A 447 -2.15 5.43 23.58
CA ARG A 447 -1.51 4.32 24.31
C ARG A 447 -1.96 4.28 25.77
N ARG A 448 -2.01 5.42 26.45
CA ARG A 448 -2.47 5.52 27.84
C ARG A 448 -3.95 5.14 28.00
N ALA A 449 -4.78 5.48 27.03
CA ALA A 449 -6.21 5.17 27.08
C ALA A 449 -6.53 3.70 26.76
N LEU A 450 -5.63 2.99 26.07
CA LEU A 450 -5.80 1.58 25.69
C LEU A 450 -5.10 0.60 26.63
N ALA A 451 -4.06 1.05 27.35
CA ALA A 451 -3.41 0.30 28.43
C ALA A 451 -4.31 0.23 29.66
#